data_AF-A0A1I4C3Z1-F1
#
_entry.id   AF-A0A1I4C3Z1-F1
#
_cell.length_a   1.000
_cell.length_b   1.000
_cell.length_c   1.000
_cell.angle_alpha   90.00
_cell.angle_beta   90.00
_cell.angle_gamma   90.00
#
_symmetry.space_group_name_H-M   'P 1'
#
loop_
_entity.id
_entity.type
_entity.pdbx_description
1 polymer ?
#
loop_
_entity_poly.entity_id
_entity_poly.type
_entity_poly.pdbx_seq_one_letter_code
_entity_poly.pdbx_strand_id
1 'polypeptide(L)'
;MEWLDLLKTTGFSHRSETRSNVVYSNRLQKVKVDQFVSEFSTVWGTDYSLHLDDEYILLLPSENSLLNNTLDLCSDIVELKVELKKSGMISSTVSADYNVHTFSQGSILLDNLKDLSFVGLEHFVFNNRNQLTYIVIYDDPGYSTVMSNKFIAIGDINVLETPFDEPEKLFKAAQDKIKERNDNIRWNREINFLPPDVFYFNGDKTNELSVFLSQKAAAMCIAFTALNTEYLDEKKLYQSTYSGLKQTKFQLVVPDSCEKEQIDRIFSLYEWAYSEKTADKIGLIQNIINLHIKEENNPNLESLLQNISEVFEMVKENYRVYIQKSVKSYLDERKQVEDFIRTTSNEISKQLSGLTDIVTKNLFGLLATAITAAIGFNKPDNQAYIPWILYVYSFFSIALTIYYSTLANANKKAIIEVYEKRVADYKKIFLEDRIDKITGNSIEKQTKIFRRYLHWTVWPSIGISLITIIFGLKLHGVIRILYSHIWQLVNWIISLVT
;
A
#
# COMPACT_ATOMS: atom_id res chain seq x y z
N MET A 1 13.16 9.30 48.65
CA MET A 1 14.37 8.54 48.28
C MET A 1 15.14 8.05 49.50
N GLU A 2 15.08 8.75 50.63
CA GLU A 2 15.71 8.33 51.89
C GLU A 2 15.40 6.87 52.31
N TRP A 3 14.20 6.33 52.02
CA TRP A 3 13.85 4.94 52.35
C TRP A 3 14.65 3.92 51.55
N LEU A 4 15.04 4.29 50.32
CA LEU A 4 15.79 3.46 49.40
C LEU A 4 17.27 3.42 49.81
N ASP A 5 17.81 4.58 50.22
CA ASP A 5 19.14 4.68 50.81
C ASP A 5 19.24 3.87 52.11
N LEU A 6 18.17 3.84 52.93
CA LEU A 6 18.12 3.03 54.13
C LEU A 6 18.13 1.53 53.81
N LEU A 7 17.33 1.07 52.84
CA LEU A 7 17.36 -0.33 52.39
C LEU A 7 18.75 -0.72 51.88
N LYS A 8 19.43 0.17 51.16
CA LYS A 8 20.77 -0.04 50.61
C LYS A 8 21.84 -0.14 51.69
N THR A 9 21.87 0.82 52.61
CA THR A 9 22.87 0.85 53.70
C THR A 9 22.72 -0.33 54.65
N THR A 10 21.51 -0.87 54.77
CA THR A 10 21.23 -2.06 55.58
C THR A 10 21.44 -3.38 54.84
N GLY A 11 21.62 -3.35 53.51
CA GLY A 11 22.00 -4.51 52.69
C GLY A 11 20.83 -5.28 52.07
N PHE A 12 19.64 -4.69 51.96
CA PHE A 12 18.50 -5.33 51.31
C PHE A 12 18.71 -5.45 49.81
N SER A 13 18.38 -6.62 49.27
CA SER A 13 18.31 -6.88 47.83
C SER A 13 16.86 -7.01 47.39
N HIS A 14 16.55 -6.54 46.18
CA HIS A 14 15.24 -6.77 45.60
C HIS A 14 15.06 -8.24 45.24
N ARG A 15 13.93 -8.82 45.66
CA ARG A 15 13.66 -10.25 45.48
C ARG A 15 12.63 -10.51 44.40
N SER A 16 11.53 -9.76 44.41
CA SER A 16 10.41 -10.01 43.50
C SER A 16 9.46 -8.82 43.44
N GLU A 17 8.80 -8.67 42.30
CA GLU A 17 7.82 -7.62 42.05
C GLU A 17 6.48 -8.24 41.61
N THR A 18 5.38 -7.71 42.13
CA THR A 18 4.02 -8.00 41.68
C THR A 18 3.36 -6.72 41.14
N ARG A 19 2.13 -6.83 40.61
CA ARG A 19 1.40 -5.67 40.10
C ARG A 19 1.22 -4.57 41.14
N SER A 20 1.00 -4.93 42.40
CA SER A 20 0.72 -3.97 43.48
C SER A 20 1.90 -3.73 44.41
N ASN A 21 2.82 -4.71 44.53
CA ASN A 21 3.81 -4.72 45.59
C ASN A 21 5.23 -5.00 45.09
N VAL A 22 6.22 -4.46 45.79
CA VAL A 22 7.65 -4.73 45.58
C VAL A 22 8.20 -5.37 46.84
N VAL A 23 8.95 -6.47 46.71
CA VAL A 23 9.51 -7.22 47.84
C VAL A 23 11.03 -7.10 47.85
N TYR A 24 11.56 -6.59 48.96
CA TYR A 24 12.98 -6.56 49.28
C TYR A 24 13.29 -7.59 50.35
N SER A 25 14.46 -8.22 50.34
CA SER A 25 14.86 -9.18 51.36
C SER A 25 16.31 -9.02 51.81
N ASN A 26 16.57 -9.37 53.06
CA ASN A 26 17.91 -9.39 53.65
C ASN A 26 17.97 -10.38 54.82
N ARG A 27 19.17 -10.74 55.25
CA ARG A 27 19.41 -11.48 56.50
C ARG A 27 20.05 -10.57 57.52
N LEU A 28 19.33 -10.32 58.60
CA LEU A 28 19.76 -9.41 59.67
C LEU A 28 19.85 -10.13 61.01
N GLN A 29 20.76 -9.67 61.87
CA GLN A 29 20.74 -10.07 63.27
C GLN A 29 19.50 -9.50 63.94
N LYS A 30 18.86 -10.29 64.81
CA LYS A 30 17.63 -9.92 65.53
C LYS A 30 17.68 -8.51 66.14
N VAL A 31 18.79 -8.14 66.77
CA VAL A 31 19.01 -6.82 67.40
C VAL A 31 18.95 -5.65 66.39
N LYS A 32 19.34 -5.89 65.13
CA LYS A 32 19.31 -4.88 64.07
C LYS A 32 17.95 -4.77 63.39
N VAL A 33 17.06 -5.75 63.56
CA VAL A 33 15.73 -5.71 62.93
C VAL A 33 14.86 -4.63 63.55
N ASP A 34 14.86 -4.50 64.88
CA ASP A 34 14.08 -3.46 65.58
C ASP A 34 14.55 -2.05 65.20
N GLN A 35 15.88 -1.84 65.17
CA GLN A 35 16.47 -0.59 64.70
C GLN A 35 16.07 -0.28 63.26
N PHE A 36 16.19 -1.25 62.35
CA PHE A 36 15.79 -1.09 60.95
C PHE A 36 14.31 -0.75 60.81
N VAL A 37 13.42 -1.45 61.50
CA VAL A 37 11.97 -1.23 61.41
C VAL A 37 11.58 0.18 61.87
N SER A 38 12.20 0.66 62.95
CA SER A 38 11.98 2.01 63.48
C SER A 38 12.43 3.10 62.50
N GLU A 39 13.65 2.96 61.96
CA GLU A 39 14.19 3.88 60.96
C GLU A 39 13.36 3.83 59.66
N PHE A 40 13.00 2.63 59.20
CA PHE A 40 12.25 2.45 57.96
C PHE A 40 10.81 2.96 58.05
N SER A 41 10.12 2.71 59.17
CA SER A 41 8.77 3.24 59.40
C SER A 41 8.73 4.77 59.36
N THR A 42 9.78 5.41 59.88
CA THR A 42 9.90 6.87 59.89
C THR A 42 10.04 7.45 58.49
N VAL A 43 10.81 6.77 57.64
CA VAL A 43 11.15 7.28 56.31
C VAL A 43 10.13 6.88 55.23
N TRP A 44 9.50 5.71 55.37
CA TRP A 44 8.49 5.21 54.42
C TRP A 44 7.09 5.78 54.69
N GLY A 45 6.71 5.93 55.97
CA GLY A 45 5.51 6.66 56.40
C GLY A 45 4.15 6.10 55.93
N THR A 46 4.11 4.94 55.25
CA THR A 46 2.88 4.29 54.78
C THR A 46 2.86 2.81 55.13
N ASP A 47 1.72 2.14 54.98
CA ASP A 47 1.58 0.72 55.34
C ASP A 47 2.47 -0.18 54.47
N TYR A 48 3.20 -1.10 55.10
CA TYR A 48 4.02 -2.13 54.47
C TYR A 48 3.90 -3.46 55.23
N SER A 49 4.17 -4.57 54.52
CA SER A 49 4.17 -5.89 55.14
C SER A 49 5.59 -6.36 55.39
N LEU A 50 5.87 -6.84 56.59
CA LEU A 50 7.16 -7.36 57.00
C LEU A 50 7.03 -8.88 57.21
N HIS A 51 7.77 -9.66 56.43
CA HIS A 51 7.82 -11.11 56.55
C HIS A 51 9.12 -11.50 57.27
N LEU A 52 9.01 -12.31 58.33
CA LEU A 52 10.12 -12.81 59.15
C LEU A 52 10.19 -14.33 58.98
N ASP A 53 11.32 -14.84 58.48
CA ASP A 53 11.61 -16.27 58.25
C ASP A 53 10.53 -17.00 57.42
N ASP A 54 9.77 -16.28 56.59
CA ASP A 54 8.61 -16.78 55.83
C ASP A 54 7.42 -17.33 56.64
N GLU A 55 7.52 -17.33 57.97
CA GLU A 55 6.48 -17.85 58.86
C GLU A 55 5.60 -16.76 59.45
N TYR A 56 6.16 -15.57 59.71
CA TYR A 56 5.45 -14.50 60.40
C TYR A 56 5.32 -13.26 59.51
N ILE A 57 4.10 -12.74 59.39
CA ILE A 57 3.80 -11.54 58.59
C ILE A 57 3.25 -10.48 59.54
N LEU A 58 3.85 -9.29 59.51
CA LEU A 58 3.43 -8.13 60.29
C LEU A 58 3.05 -6.98 59.35
N LEU A 59 1.90 -6.36 59.59
CA LEU A 59 1.47 -5.15 58.91
C LEU A 59 1.93 -3.91 59.69
N LEU A 60 2.97 -3.26 59.21
CA LEU A 60 3.56 -2.09 59.85
C LEU A 60 3.11 -0.81 59.13
N PRO A 61 2.89 0.30 59.87
CA PRO A 61 3.19 0.50 61.29
C PRO A 61 2.10 0.01 62.28
N SER A 62 0.95 -0.48 61.81
CA SER A 62 -0.19 -0.81 62.66
C SER A 62 0.08 -1.89 63.72
N GLU A 63 0.99 -2.83 63.44
CA GLU A 63 1.29 -3.97 64.31
C GLU A 63 2.65 -3.85 65.00
N ASN A 64 3.21 -2.64 65.11
CA ASN A 64 4.56 -2.44 65.66
C ASN A 64 4.72 -2.95 67.10
N SER A 65 3.64 -2.95 67.89
CA SER A 65 3.63 -3.53 69.25
C SER A 65 3.85 -5.05 69.27
N LEU A 66 3.62 -5.75 68.15
CA LEU A 66 3.78 -7.20 68.02
C LEU A 66 5.20 -7.59 67.56
N LEU A 67 6.01 -6.63 67.13
CA LEU A 67 7.33 -6.89 66.55
C LEU A 67 8.26 -7.63 67.53
N ASN A 68 8.39 -7.14 68.77
CA ASN A 68 9.27 -7.76 69.77
C ASN A 68 8.83 -9.18 70.14
N ASN A 69 7.52 -9.39 70.32
CA ASN A 69 6.98 -10.72 70.60
C ASN A 69 7.22 -11.70 69.46
N THR A 70 7.16 -11.23 68.22
CA THR A 70 7.39 -12.05 67.02
C THR A 70 8.88 -12.33 66.82
N LEU A 71 9.76 -11.35 67.03
CA LEU A 71 11.21 -11.52 66.99
C LEU A 71 11.71 -12.50 68.06
N ASP A 72 11.03 -12.60 69.20
CA ASP A 72 11.30 -13.61 70.23
C ASP A 72 11.08 -15.06 69.79
N LEU A 73 10.34 -15.28 68.72
CA LEU A 73 10.10 -16.59 68.13
C LEU A 73 11.07 -16.93 66.99
N CYS A 74 11.79 -15.94 66.45
CA CYS A 74 12.73 -16.12 65.33
C CYS A 74 14.15 -16.51 65.80
N SER A 75 14.98 -17.01 64.86
CA SER A 75 16.40 -17.28 65.11
C SER A 75 17.24 -16.00 65.29
N ASP A 76 18.46 -16.13 65.83
CA ASP A 76 19.39 -14.99 66.02
C ASP A 76 19.70 -14.22 64.72
N ILE A 77 19.64 -14.91 63.59
CA ILE A 77 19.66 -14.34 62.24
C ILE A 77 18.29 -14.59 61.64
N VAL A 78 17.64 -13.51 61.19
CA VAL A 78 16.28 -13.53 60.63
C VAL A 78 16.34 -13.19 59.15
N GLU A 79 15.67 -13.97 58.31
CA GLU A 79 15.38 -13.60 56.93
C GLU A 79 14.22 -12.61 56.91
N LEU A 80 14.54 -11.33 56.71
CA LEU A 80 13.57 -10.25 56.66
C LEU A 80 13.15 -10.00 55.21
N LYS A 81 11.84 -9.92 54.95
CA LYS A 81 11.32 -9.41 53.68
C LYS A 81 10.40 -8.23 53.92
N VAL A 82 10.64 -7.15 53.19
CA VAL A 82 9.85 -5.93 53.23
C VAL A 82 9.04 -5.84 51.94
N GLU A 83 7.73 -5.92 52.07
CA GLU A 83 6.78 -5.82 50.97
C GLU A 83 6.11 -4.44 50.99
N LEU A 84 6.42 -3.64 49.96
CA LEU A 84 5.98 -2.26 49.83
C LEU A 84 4.89 -2.13 48.77
N LYS A 85 3.82 -1.38 49.06
CA LYS A 85 2.78 -1.08 48.08
C LYS A 85 3.25 0.01 47.11
N LYS A 86 3.14 -0.25 45.80
CA LYS A 86 3.49 0.72 44.74
C LYS A 86 2.71 2.02 44.81
N SER A 87 1.48 2.00 45.34
CA SER A 87 0.68 3.22 45.57
C SER A 87 1.33 4.19 46.57
N GLY A 88 2.25 3.72 47.41
CA GLY A 88 3.08 4.56 48.27
C GLY A 88 4.33 5.10 47.57
N MET A 89 4.76 4.50 46.45
CA MET A 89 5.95 4.91 45.69
C MET A 89 5.62 5.89 44.56
N ILE A 90 4.47 5.71 43.93
CA ILE A 90 4.08 6.37 42.68
C ILE A 90 2.67 6.94 42.86
N SER A 91 2.43 8.14 42.31
CA SER A 91 1.10 8.75 42.37
C SER A 91 0.05 7.82 41.75
N SER A 92 -1.09 7.69 42.42
CA SER A 92 -2.19 6.83 41.99
C SER A 92 -2.68 7.15 40.56
N THR A 93 -2.60 8.40 40.14
CA THR A 93 -2.95 8.88 38.78
C THR A 93 -2.05 8.26 37.71
N VAL A 94 -0.73 8.27 37.89
CA VAL A 94 0.20 7.69 36.90
C VAL A 94 0.05 6.17 36.81
N SER A 95 -0.23 5.50 37.94
CA SER A 95 -0.47 4.06 37.95
C SER A 95 -1.80 3.63 37.31
N ALA A 96 -2.73 4.56 37.12
CA ALA A 96 -4.02 4.30 36.48
C ALA A 96 -3.94 4.41 34.95
N ASP A 97 -3.15 5.35 34.45
CA ASP A 97 -3.06 5.67 33.02
C ASP A 97 -1.95 4.88 32.29
N TYR A 98 -0.96 4.37 33.01
CA TYR A 98 0.23 3.71 32.43
C TYR A 98 0.55 2.35 33.09
N ASN A 99 1.22 1.49 32.32
CA ASN A 99 1.85 0.29 32.87
C ASN A 99 3.15 0.70 33.57
N VAL A 100 3.24 0.56 34.90
CA VAL A 100 4.44 0.96 35.64
C VAL A 100 5.11 -0.23 36.34
N HIS A 101 6.35 -0.47 35.97
CA HIS A 101 7.23 -1.47 36.57
C HIS A 101 8.35 -0.79 37.36
N THR A 102 8.72 -1.36 38.49
CA THR A 102 9.64 -0.75 39.45
C THR A 102 10.67 -1.76 39.91
N PHE A 103 11.93 -1.52 39.55
CA PHE A 103 13.06 -2.38 39.90
C PHE A 103 14.05 -1.62 40.77
N SER A 104 14.76 -2.34 41.64
CA SER A 104 15.90 -1.72 42.33
C SER A 104 17.08 -1.55 41.38
N GLN A 105 17.48 -2.59 40.65
CA GLN A 105 18.70 -2.61 39.84
C GLN A 105 18.42 -3.04 38.41
N GLY A 106 19.18 -2.51 37.46
CA GLY A 106 19.05 -2.87 36.04
C GLY A 106 19.40 -4.32 35.74
N SER A 107 20.31 -4.94 36.51
CA SER A 107 20.69 -6.35 36.38
C SER A 107 19.53 -7.30 36.67
N ILE A 108 18.74 -7.03 37.72
CA ILE A 108 17.57 -7.84 38.09
C ILE A 108 16.49 -7.76 37.00
N LEU A 109 16.26 -6.56 36.46
CA LEU A 109 15.38 -6.38 35.31
C LEU A 109 15.89 -7.22 34.12
N LEU A 110 17.18 -7.12 33.81
CA LEU A 110 17.77 -7.84 32.68
C LEU A 110 17.63 -9.36 32.83
N ASP A 111 17.89 -9.91 34.02
CA ASP A 111 17.74 -11.34 34.26
C ASP A 111 16.28 -11.80 34.15
N ASN A 112 15.34 -11.01 34.65
CA ASN A 112 13.90 -11.28 34.46
C ASN A 112 13.49 -11.26 32.98
N LEU A 113 14.07 -10.37 32.17
CA LEU A 113 13.73 -10.27 30.75
C LEU A 113 14.36 -11.37 29.88
N LYS A 114 15.56 -11.87 30.24
CA LYS A 114 16.28 -12.90 29.47
C LYS A 114 15.48 -14.21 29.35
N ASP A 115 14.76 -14.58 30.41
CA ASP A 115 13.99 -15.82 30.46
C ASP A 115 12.64 -15.75 29.73
N LEU A 116 12.19 -14.55 29.33
CA LEU A 116 10.90 -14.35 28.69
C LEU A 116 10.95 -14.65 27.18
N SER A 117 9.93 -15.38 26.71
CA SER A 117 9.63 -15.50 25.28
C SER A 117 9.05 -14.18 24.74
N PHE A 118 8.92 -14.00 23.41
CA PHE A 118 8.26 -12.80 22.88
C PHE A 118 6.83 -12.58 23.39
N VAL A 119 6.07 -13.65 23.64
CA VAL A 119 4.75 -13.56 24.26
C VAL A 119 4.85 -13.08 25.72
N GLY A 120 5.85 -13.58 26.46
CA GLY A 120 6.14 -13.12 27.82
C GLY A 120 6.55 -11.64 27.85
N LEU A 121 7.37 -11.21 26.90
CA LEU A 121 7.78 -9.81 26.73
C LEU A 121 6.60 -8.92 26.34
N GLU A 122 5.69 -9.40 25.49
CA GLU A 122 4.45 -8.69 25.16
C GLU A 122 3.60 -8.46 26.41
N HIS A 123 3.35 -9.51 27.20
CA HIS A 123 2.59 -9.38 28.45
C HIS A 123 3.29 -8.50 29.49
N PHE A 124 4.62 -8.52 29.53
CA PHE A 124 5.40 -7.64 30.38
C PHE A 124 5.19 -6.17 29.99
N VAL A 125 5.37 -5.82 28.72
CA VAL A 125 5.23 -4.42 28.26
C VAL A 125 3.78 -3.97 28.27
N PHE A 126 2.87 -4.75 27.67
CA PHE A 126 1.47 -4.39 27.45
C PHE A 126 0.53 -5.16 28.38
N ASN A 127 0.82 -5.15 29.69
CA ASN A 127 -0.04 -5.76 30.69
C ASN A 127 -1.51 -5.27 30.55
N ASN A 128 -1.68 -3.96 30.37
CA ASN A 128 -2.89 -3.37 29.78
C ASN A 128 -2.63 -2.96 28.33
N ARG A 129 -3.39 -3.53 27.39
CA ARG A 129 -3.15 -3.48 25.93
C ARG A 129 -3.15 -2.08 25.28
N ASN A 130 -3.63 -1.05 25.98
CA ASN A 130 -3.73 0.32 25.46
C ASN A 130 -2.97 1.34 26.34
N GLN A 131 -2.04 0.86 27.16
CA GLN A 131 -1.25 1.71 28.05
C GLN A 131 0.23 1.60 27.70
N LEU A 132 0.91 2.74 27.72
CA LEU A 132 2.36 2.81 27.53
C LEU A 132 3.07 2.47 28.84
N THR A 133 4.36 2.18 28.74
CA THR A 133 5.09 1.50 29.82
C THR A 133 6.20 2.38 30.39
N TYR A 134 6.14 2.62 31.69
CA TYR A 134 7.25 3.17 32.45
C TYR A 134 7.97 2.06 33.21
N ILE A 135 9.29 2.06 33.13
CA ILE A 135 10.16 1.17 33.90
C ILE A 135 11.07 2.05 34.76
N VAL A 136 10.80 2.06 36.07
CA VAL A 136 11.53 2.86 37.04
C VAL A 136 12.60 2.01 37.70
N ILE A 137 13.86 2.46 37.68
CA ILE A 137 15.01 1.78 38.25
C ILE A 137 15.66 2.73 39.27
N TYR A 138 15.66 2.37 40.54
CA TYR A 138 15.97 3.30 41.63
C TYR A 138 17.41 3.25 42.19
N ASP A 139 18.11 2.12 42.06
CA ASP A 139 19.41 1.83 42.68
C ASP A 139 20.49 1.56 41.62
N ASP A 140 20.45 2.27 40.50
CA ASP A 140 21.44 2.11 39.43
C ASP A 140 21.81 3.47 38.80
N PRO A 141 23.02 4.00 39.05
CA PRO A 141 23.46 5.27 38.48
C PRO A 141 23.56 5.23 36.95
N GLY A 142 23.63 4.04 36.33
CA GLY A 142 23.55 3.86 34.89
C GLY A 142 22.20 4.28 34.29
N TYR A 143 21.15 4.43 35.11
CA TYR A 143 19.79 4.81 34.71
C TYR A 143 19.36 6.19 35.21
N SER A 144 20.31 6.98 35.72
CA SER A 144 20.08 8.41 36.05
C SER A 144 19.62 9.23 34.85
N THR A 145 19.94 8.77 33.62
CA THR A 145 19.41 9.38 32.42
C THR A 145 18.31 8.52 31.82
N VAL A 146 17.18 9.15 31.53
CA VAL A 146 16.05 8.52 30.87
C VAL A 146 16.45 8.01 29.47
N MET A 147 16.08 6.76 29.22
CA MET A 147 16.09 6.11 27.92
C MET A 147 14.65 5.86 27.52
N SER A 148 14.18 6.49 26.45
CA SER A 148 12.79 6.36 26.01
C SER A 148 12.68 6.11 24.52
N ASN A 149 11.61 5.44 24.14
CA ASN A 149 11.12 5.35 22.78
C ASN A 149 9.62 5.64 22.76
N LYS A 150 8.93 5.28 21.68
CA LYS A 150 7.50 5.54 21.48
C LYS A 150 6.59 4.76 22.45
N PHE A 151 7.06 3.65 23.02
CA PHE A 151 6.25 2.73 23.83
C PHE A 151 6.71 2.60 25.27
N ILE A 152 8.01 2.72 25.52
CA ILE A 152 8.65 2.45 26.80
C ILE A 152 9.54 3.64 27.17
N ALA A 153 9.48 4.05 28.43
CA ALA A 153 10.45 4.94 29.04
C ALA A 153 11.08 4.26 30.26
N ILE A 154 12.41 4.25 30.31
CA ILE A 154 13.23 3.58 31.31
C ILE A 154 14.14 4.61 31.97
N GLY A 155 14.17 4.68 33.29
CA GLY A 155 15.04 5.60 34.01
C GLY A 155 14.81 5.57 35.51
N ASP A 156 15.37 6.55 36.21
CA ASP A 156 15.03 6.81 37.62
C ASP A 156 13.59 7.34 37.77
N ILE A 157 13.20 7.76 38.97
CA ILE A 157 11.84 8.26 39.23
C ILE A 157 11.42 9.43 38.35
N ASN A 158 12.39 10.21 37.83
CA ASN A 158 12.11 11.35 36.95
C ASN A 158 11.62 10.91 35.56
N VAL A 159 11.76 9.62 35.21
CA VAL A 159 11.18 9.06 33.98
C VAL A 159 9.67 9.30 33.88
N LEU A 160 8.98 9.36 35.02
CA LEU A 160 7.54 9.60 35.09
C LEU A 160 7.15 11.02 34.64
N GLU A 161 8.10 11.95 34.57
CA GLU A 161 7.89 13.29 34.04
C GLU A 161 8.02 13.34 32.51
N THR A 162 8.47 12.26 31.87
CA THR A 162 8.64 12.19 30.41
C THR A 162 7.28 11.89 29.77
N PRO A 163 6.64 12.84 29.08
CA PRO A 163 5.36 12.59 28.44
C PRO A 163 5.55 11.70 27.21
N PHE A 164 4.52 10.91 26.91
CA PHE A 164 4.41 10.22 25.63
C PHE A 164 3.50 11.02 24.69
N ASP A 165 3.96 11.26 23.47
CA ASP A 165 3.22 12.01 22.46
C ASP A 165 2.17 11.13 21.76
N GLU A 166 0.91 11.57 21.75
CA GLU A 166 -0.19 10.98 20.96
C GLU A 166 -0.31 9.43 21.05
N PRO A 167 -0.49 8.84 22.26
CA PRO A 167 -0.50 7.39 22.46
C PRO A 167 -1.45 6.65 21.52
N GLU A 168 -2.67 7.17 21.31
CA GLU A 168 -3.68 6.55 20.46
C GLU A 168 -3.20 6.35 19.02
N LYS A 169 -2.49 7.34 18.47
CA LYS A 169 -1.96 7.28 17.10
C LYS A 169 -0.81 6.28 17.00
N LEU A 170 0.02 6.17 18.03
CA LEU A 170 1.09 5.20 18.13
C LEU A 170 0.54 3.76 18.16
N PHE A 171 -0.47 3.52 19.01
CA PHE A 171 -1.15 2.22 19.06
C PHE A 171 -1.79 1.87 17.72
N LYS A 172 -2.46 2.83 17.07
CA LYS A 172 -3.04 2.61 15.74
C LYS A 172 -1.98 2.24 14.70
N ALA A 173 -0.88 2.99 14.63
CA ALA A 173 0.20 2.69 13.69
C ALA A 173 0.82 1.31 13.93
N ALA A 174 1.01 0.92 15.20
CA ALA A 174 1.46 -0.44 15.53
C ALA A 174 0.44 -1.50 15.14
N GLN A 175 -0.86 -1.26 15.35
CA GLN A 175 -1.93 -2.19 14.93
C GLN A 175 -1.95 -2.38 13.42
N ASP A 176 -1.79 -1.29 12.65
CA ASP A 176 -1.70 -1.34 11.20
C ASP A 176 -0.49 -2.19 10.75
N LYS A 177 0.68 -2.02 11.37
CA LYS A 177 1.86 -2.87 11.08
C LYS A 177 1.63 -4.35 11.45
N ILE A 178 0.98 -4.62 12.58
CA ILE A 178 0.66 -6.00 13.01
C ILE A 178 -0.33 -6.66 12.06
N LYS A 179 -1.31 -5.90 11.57
CA LYS A 179 -2.26 -6.37 10.57
C LYS A 179 -1.55 -6.70 9.26
N GLU A 180 -0.75 -5.78 8.74
CA GLU A 180 0.06 -6.01 7.53
C GLU A 180 1.01 -7.21 7.71
N ARG A 181 1.58 -7.40 8.90
CA ARG A 181 2.38 -8.61 9.22
C ARG A 181 1.52 -9.86 9.08
N ASN A 182 0.35 -9.92 9.71
CA ASN A 182 -0.54 -11.08 9.65
C ASN A 182 -0.99 -11.43 8.24
N ASP A 183 -1.20 -10.42 7.39
CA ASP A 183 -1.62 -10.61 6.01
C ASP A 183 -0.48 -11.19 5.14
N ASN A 184 0.79 -10.97 5.51
CA ASN A 184 1.95 -11.31 4.68
C ASN A 184 2.88 -12.40 5.27
N ILE A 185 2.83 -12.66 6.57
CA ILE A 185 3.80 -13.51 7.31
C ILE A 185 3.06 -14.52 8.19
N ARG A 186 3.55 -15.76 8.22
CA ARG A 186 2.99 -16.84 9.05
C ARG A 186 3.77 -16.98 10.35
N TRP A 187 3.22 -16.51 11.46
CA TRP A 187 3.84 -16.67 12.78
C TRP A 187 3.12 -17.74 13.60
N ASN A 188 3.80 -18.85 13.92
CA ASN A 188 3.24 -19.91 14.75
C ASN A 188 3.44 -19.59 16.24
N ARG A 189 2.35 -19.57 17.02
CA ARG A 189 2.18 -18.88 18.33
C ARG A 189 2.26 -17.36 18.19
N GLU A 190 1.12 -16.78 17.82
CA GLU A 190 0.98 -15.37 17.49
C GLU A 190 1.24 -14.48 18.71
N ILE A 191 2.23 -13.59 18.53
CA ILE A 191 2.31 -12.33 19.25
C ILE A 191 1.11 -11.49 18.80
N ASN A 192 0.28 -11.02 19.74
CA ASN A 192 -0.91 -10.25 19.39
C ASN A 192 -0.55 -8.81 19.04
N PHE A 193 0.37 -8.21 19.80
CA PHE A 193 0.66 -6.79 19.75
C PHE A 193 2.08 -6.47 20.27
N LEU A 194 3.11 -6.91 19.55
CA LEU A 194 4.51 -6.52 19.84
C LEU A 194 5.25 -6.27 18.52
N PRO A 195 5.37 -5.02 18.06
CA PRO A 195 6.23 -4.67 16.94
C PRO A 195 7.70 -4.44 17.39
N PRO A 196 8.68 -4.57 16.48
CA PRO A 196 10.09 -4.27 16.76
C PRO A 196 10.33 -2.86 17.34
N ASP A 197 9.47 -1.89 17.02
CA ASP A 197 9.50 -0.50 17.51
C ASP A 197 9.54 -0.41 19.05
N VAL A 198 9.01 -1.40 19.76
CA VAL A 198 8.90 -1.41 21.23
C VAL A 198 10.26 -1.55 21.91
N PHE A 199 11.20 -2.27 21.29
CA PHE A 199 12.53 -2.51 21.87
C PHE A 199 13.65 -1.73 21.19
N TYR A 200 13.31 -0.96 20.16
CA TYR A 200 14.28 -0.13 19.47
C TYR A 200 14.40 1.24 20.16
N PHE A 201 15.63 1.62 20.53
CA PHE A 201 15.94 2.91 21.16
C PHE A 201 16.94 3.68 20.31
N ASN A 202 16.65 4.96 20.10
CA ASN A 202 17.51 5.90 19.40
C ASN A 202 18.51 6.48 20.39
N GLY A 203 19.80 6.10 20.27
CA GLY A 203 20.87 6.68 21.07
C GLY A 203 22.08 5.76 21.24
N ASP A 204 23.24 6.37 21.51
CA ASP A 204 24.53 5.70 21.64
C ASP A 204 24.81 5.15 23.05
N LYS A 205 23.85 5.24 23.97
CA LYS A 205 24.06 4.77 25.35
C LYS A 205 24.05 3.25 25.40
N THR A 206 25.22 2.67 25.60
CA THR A 206 25.45 1.24 25.73
C THR A 206 25.48 0.84 27.20
N ASN A 207 24.31 0.55 27.77
CA ASN A 207 24.22 -0.26 28.99
C ASN A 207 23.80 -1.68 28.59
N GLU A 208 24.00 -2.66 29.47
CA GLU A 208 23.70 -4.07 29.13
C GLU A 208 22.23 -4.27 28.73
N LEU A 209 21.31 -3.51 29.33
CA LEU A 209 19.89 -3.55 28.99
C LEU A 209 19.62 -2.99 27.58
N SER A 210 20.23 -1.87 27.18
CA SER A 210 20.02 -1.29 25.86
C SER A 210 20.55 -2.20 24.76
N VAL A 211 21.67 -2.87 25.02
CA VAL A 211 22.21 -3.91 24.13
C VAL A 211 21.22 -5.06 24.00
N PHE A 212 20.73 -5.60 25.12
CA PHE A 212 19.74 -6.67 25.13
C PHE A 212 18.45 -6.30 24.38
N LEU A 213 17.88 -5.12 24.65
CA LEU A 213 16.66 -4.65 23.99
C LEU A 213 16.89 -4.44 22.49
N SER A 214 18.03 -3.87 22.10
CA SER A 214 18.41 -3.70 20.70
C SER A 214 18.58 -5.05 19.98
N GLN A 215 19.18 -6.05 20.62
CA GLN A 215 19.27 -7.41 20.09
C GLN A 215 17.88 -8.04 19.93
N LYS A 216 16.96 -7.87 20.89
CA LYS A 216 15.56 -8.32 20.75
C LYS A 216 14.84 -7.61 19.61
N ALA A 217 15.05 -6.30 19.43
CA ALA A 217 14.50 -5.55 18.30
C ALA A 217 15.00 -6.10 16.96
N ALA A 218 16.30 -6.38 16.82
CA ALA A 218 16.87 -6.96 15.61
C ALA A 218 16.30 -8.36 15.30
N ALA A 219 16.23 -9.24 16.32
CA ALA A 219 15.60 -10.55 16.19
C ALA A 219 14.14 -10.45 15.72
N MET A 220 13.38 -9.49 16.27
CA MET A 220 12.01 -9.23 15.85
C MET A 220 11.91 -8.66 14.43
N CYS A 221 12.80 -7.74 14.01
CA CYS A 221 12.80 -7.23 12.63
C CYS A 221 12.93 -8.35 11.60
N ILE A 222 13.71 -9.38 11.94
CA ILE A 222 13.90 -10.56 11.09
C ILE A 222 12.63 -11.41 11.07
N ALA A 223 12.01 -11.65 12.24
CA ALA A 223 10.70 -12.30 12.29
C ALA A 223 9.63 -11.54 11.48
N PHE A 224 9.65 -10.20 11.53
CA PHE A 224 8.74 -9.32 10.80
C PHE A 224 9.04 -9.18 9.31
N THR A 225 10.10 -9.80 8.79
CA THR A 225 10.41 -9.79 7.35
C THR A 225 10.55 -11.19 6.75
N ALA A 226 10.54 -12.23 7.59
CA ALA A 226 10.56 -13.63 7.19
C ALA A 226 9.24 -14.08 6.55
N LEU A 227 9.23 -15.25 5.92
CA LEU A 227 7.99 -15.88 5.45
C LEU A 227 7.24 -16.50 6.61
N ASN A 228 7.98 -17.19 7.49
CA ASN A 228 7.41 -17.76 8.69
C ASN A 228 8.37 -17.64 9.88
N THR A 229 7.78 -17.68 11.08
CA THR A 229 8.52 -17.75 12.35
C THR A 229 7.85 -18.78 13.25
N GLU A 230 8.65 -19.69 13.80
CA GLU A 230 8.21 -20.77 14.67
C GLU A 230 9.01 -20.76 15.97
N TYR A 231 8.36 -21.12 17.08
CA TYR A 231 9.03 -21.29 18.37
C TYR A 231 9.37 -22.77 18.60
N LEU A 232 10.65 -23.06 18.81
CA LEU A 232 11.17 -24.40 19.06
C LEU A 232 11.22 -24.64 20.57
N ASP A 233 10.20 -25.29 21.12
CA ASP A 233 10.05 -25.55 22.56
C ASP A 233 11.28 -26.26 23.18
N GLU A 234 11.85 -27.25 22.48
CA GLU A 234 13.01 -28.02 22.97
C GLU A 234 14.25 -27.17 23.22
N LYS A 235 14.45 -26.13 22.39
CA LYS A 235 15.62 -25.24 22.45
C LYS A 235 15.29 -23.89 23.09
N LYS A 236 14.01 -23.60 23.35
CA LYS A 236 13.48 -22.28 23.73
C LYS A 236 13.88 -21.15 22.76
N LEU A 237 14.04 -21.45 21.48
CA LEU A 237 14.50 -20.50 20.46
C LEU A 237 13.45 -20.28 19.38
N TYR A 238 13.39 -19.06 18.86
CA TYR A 238 12.62 -18.77 17.65
C TYR A 238 13.47 -19.06 16.41
N GLN A 239 12.83 -19.58 15.38
CA GLN A 239 13.45 -19.81 14.08
C GLN A 239 12.58 -19.18 12.98
N SER A 240 13.20 -18.37 12.14
CA SER A 240 12.56 -17.71 11.00
C SER A 240 13.00 -18.32 9.68
N THR A 241 12.04 -18.62 8.81
CA THR A 241 12.33 -19.12 7.45
C THR A 241 12.11 -18.01 6.44
N TYR A 242 13.11 -17.79 5.59
CA TYR A 242 13.00 -16.99 4.38
C TYR A 242 12.88 -17.94 3.18
N SER A 243 11.82 -17.76 2.40
CA SER A 243 11.58 -18.55 1.20
C SER A 243 11.69 -17.67 -0.03
N GLY A 244 12.56 -18.06 -0.96
CA GLY A 244 12.69 -17.47 -2.29
C GLY A 244 12.88 -18.59 -3.30
N LEU A 245 14.01 -18.60 -4.01
CA LEU A 245 14.41 -19.72 -4.87
C LEU A 245 14.79 -20.98 -4.09
N LYS A 246 15.27 -20.81 -2.85
CA LYS A 246 15.54 -21.86 -1.87
C LYS A 246 14.83 -21.52 -0.55
N GLN A 247 15.03 -22.33 0.49
CA GLN A 247 14.64 -21.98 1.86
C GLN A 247 15.88 -21.80 2.73
N THR A 248 15.96 -20.68 3.43
CA THR A 248 17.02 -20.37 4.40
C THR A 248 16.36 -20.19 5.77
N LYS A 249 16.94 -20.79 6.81
CA LYS A 249 16.40 -20.78 8.16
C LYS A 249 17.41 -20.13 9.10
N PHE A 250 16.96 -19.14 9.86
CA PHE A 250 17.77 -18.46 10.87
C PHE A 250 17.21 -18.73 12.25
N GLN A 251 18.09 -19.05 13.20
CA GLN A 251 17.76 -18.99 14.62
C GLN A 251 17.85 -17.53 15.06
N LEU A 252 16.82 -17.03 15.74
CA LEU A 252 16.71 -15.64 16.19
C LEU A 252 17.57 -15.35 17.42
N VAL A 253 18.85 -15.68 17.33
CA VAL A 253 19.89 -15.37 18.32
C VAL A 253 20.82 -14.35 17.68
N VAL A 254 20.82 -13.13 18.21
CA VAL A 254 21.71 -12.07 17.75
C VAL A 254 23.07 -12.24 18.44
N PRO A 255 24.19 -12.30 17.70
CA PRO A 255 25.51 -12.42 18.30
C PRO A 255 25.87 -11.21 19.18
N ASP A 256 26.65 -11.43 20.23
CA ASP A 256 27.19 -10.34 21.06
C ASP A 256 28.18 -9.45 20.30
N SER A 257 28.74 -9.94 19.19
CA SER A 257 29.57 -9.17 18.26
C SER A 257 28.76 -8.23 17.35
N CYS A 258 27.43 -8.23 17.43
CA CYS A 258 26.59 -7.39 16.59
C CYS A 258 26.77 -5.91 16.96
N GLU A 259 27.16 -5.11 15.98
CA GLU A 259 27.33 -3.67 16.15
C GLU A 259 25.99 -2.94 16.07
N LYS A 260 25.89 -1.78 16.73
CA LYS A 260 24.68 -0.94 16.71
C LYS A 260 24.29 -0.51 15.29
N GLU A 261 25.26 -0.24 14.42
CA GLU A 261 25.01 0.09 13.02
C GLU A 261 24.25 -1.02 12.29
N GLN A 262 24.58 -2.29 12.55
CA GLN A 262 23.89 -3.44 11.97
C GLN A 262 22.44 -3.52 12.46
N ILE A 263 22.20 -3.23 13.74
CA ILE A 263 20.86 -3.18 14.34
C ILE A 263 20.02 -2.05 13.74
N ASP A 264 20.61 -0.86 13.59
CA ASP A 264 19.92 0.29 13.00
C ASP A 264 19.59 0.04 11.53
N ARG A 265 20.44 -0.72 10.84
CA ARG A 265 20.23 -1.09 9.44
C ARG A 265 19.12 -2.14 9.27
N ILE A 266 19.07 -3.19 10.10
CA ILE A 266 17.97 -4.15 10.06
C ILE A 266 16.65 -3.49 10.48
N PHE A 267 16.69 -2.55 11.42
CA PHE A 267 15.51 -1.76 11.80
C PHE A 267 15.04 -0.87 10.64
N SER A 268 15.97 -0.22 9.92
CA SER A 268 15.66 0.56 8.72
C SER A 268 15.04 -0.30 7.60
N LEU A 269 15.52 -1.54 7.44
CA LEU A 269 14.94 -2.50 6.50
C LEU A 269 13.49 -2.84 6.87
N TYR A 270 13.25 -3.09 8.15
CA TYR A 270 11.90 -3.30 8.69
C TYR A 270 11.00 -2.08 8.49
N GLU A 271 11.40 -0.88 8.90
CA GLU A 271 10.57 0.32 8.71
C GLU A 271 10.25 0.56 7.23
N TRP A 272 11.23 0.35 6.34
CA TRP A 272 11.01 0.48 4.91
C TRP A 272 9.99 -0.54 4.38
N ALA A 273 10.04 -1.79 4.84
CA ALA A 273 9.11 -2.84 4.44
C ALA A 273 7.65 -2.50 4.80
N TYR A 274 7.43 -1.86 5.95
CA TYR A 274 6.09 -1.54 6.48
C TYR A 274 5.62 -0.11 6.17
N SER A 275 6.30 0.63 5.29
CA SER A 275 5.92 2.01 4.94
C SER A 275 4.77 2.10 3.91
N GLU A 276 4.83 1.27 2.85
CA GLU A 276 3.82 1.17 1.79
C GLU A 276 4.09 -0.09 0.95
N LYS A 277 3.06 -0.63 0.28
CA LYS A 277 3.16 -1.84 -0.58
C LYS A 277 3.92 -2.98 0.12
N THR A 278 3.51 -3.26 1.36
CA THR A 278 4.23 -4.15 2.27
C THR A 278 4.42 -5.56 1.71
N ALA A 279 3.39 -6.12 1.05
CA ALA A 279 3.48 -7.41 0.38
C ALA A 279 4.63 -7.50 -0.64
N ASP A 280 4.71 -6.52 -1.56
CA ASP A 280 5.76 -6.47 -2.60
C ASP A 280 7.15 -6.33 -1.97
N LYS A 281 7.28 -5.46 -0.97
CA LYS A 281 8.57 -5.20 -0.29
C LYS A 281 9.04 -6.40 0.51
N ILE A 282 8.16 -7.02 1.30
CA ILE A 282 8.49 -8.23 2.07
C ILE A 282 8.92 -9.37 1.13
N GLY A 283 8.17 -9.62 0.05
CA GLY A 283 8.53 -10.65 -0.93
C GLY A 283 9.91 -10.40 -1.57
N LEU A 284 10.23 -9.14 -1.86
CA LEU A 284 11.53 -8.75 -2.41
C LEU A 284 12.68 -8.92 -1.39
N ILE A 285 12.44 -8.55 -0.13
CA ILE A 285 13.37 -8.78 0.97
C ILE A 285 13.66 -10.27 1.11
N GLN A 286 12.62 -11.10 1.13
CA GLN A 286 12.76 -12.55 1.27
C GLN A 286 13.59 -13.15 0.15
N ASN A 287 13.36 -12.73 -1.09
CA ASN A 287 14.13 -13.18 -2.24
C ASN A 287 15.62 -12.78 -2.15
N ILE A 288 15.91 -11.53 -1.77
CA ILE A 288 17.29 -11.04 -1.76
C ILE A 288 18.10 -11.65 -0.62
N ILE A 289 17.51 -11.76 0.58
CA ILE A 289 18.11 -12.45 1.72
C ILE A 289 18.41 -13.91 1.35
N ASN A 290 17.47 -14.59 0.69
CA ASN A 290 17.65 -15.98 0.24
C ASN A 290 18.77 -16.15 -0.81
N LEU A 291 18.95 -15.15 -1.69
CA LEU A 291 19.97 -15.17 -2.74
C LEU A 291 21.38 -14.88 -2.22
N HIS A 292 21.50 -13.96 -1.25
CA HIS A 292 22.80 -13.43 -0.84
C HIS A 292 23.37 -14.11 0.39
N ILE A 293 22.55 -14.81 1.17
CA ILE A 293 23.02 -15.51 2.37
C ILE A 293 23.21 -16.99 2.07
N LYS A 294 24.48 -17.38 2.00
CA LYS A 294 24.92 -18.76 1.80
C LYS A 294 25.02 -19.48 3.14
N GLU A 295 23.90 -19.94 3.67
CA GLU A 295 23.90 -20.77 4.88
C GLU A 295 23.31 -22.14 4.59
N GLU A 296 24.12 -23.02 4.00
CA GLU A 296 23.80 -24.45 3.94
C GLU A 296 24.10 -25.17 5.26
N ASN A 297 24.94 -24.59 6.17
CA ASN A 297 25.51 -25.34 7.30
C ASN A 297 25.45 -24.67 8.70
N ASN A 298 25.07 -23.40 8.85
CA ASN A 298 24.92 -22.78 10.17
C ASN A 298 23.75 -21.79 10.15
N PRO A 299 22.65 -22.00 10.89
CA PRO A 299 21.48 -21.11 10.90
C PRO A 299 21.71 -19.87 11.77
N ASN A 300 22.93 -19.31 11.77
CA ASN A 300 23.28 -18.18 12.62
C ASN A 300 22.89 -16.87 11.93
N LEU A 301 22.48 -15.91 12.72
CA LEU A 301 22.02 -14.62 12.26
C LEU A 301 23.19 -13.68 11.90
N GLU A 302 24.41 -14.06 12.30
CA GLU A 302 25.67 -13.34 12.06
C GLU A 302 25.93 -13.02 10.58
N SER A 303 25.75 -13.99 9.66
CA SER A 303 26.02 -13.74 8.24
C SER A 303 25.06 -12.70 7.65
N LEU A 304 23.80 -12.72 8.07
CA LEU A 304 22.81 -11.71 7.67
C LEU A 304 23.19 -10.33 8.20
N LEU A 305 23.51 -10.23 9.49
CA LEU A 305 23.82 -8.95 10.13
C LEU A 305 25.10 -8.32 9.60
N GLN A 306 26.14 -9.11 9.31
CA GLN A 306 27.36 -8.60 8.70
C GLN A 306 27.14 -8.01 7.30
N ASN A 307 26.20 -8.59 6.54
CA ASN A 307 25.91 -8.16 5.17
C ASN A 307 24.63 -7.30 5.06
N ILE A 308 24.03 -6.89 6.17
CA ILE A 308 22.71 -6.25 6.18
C ILE A 308 22.71 -4.92 5.41
N SER A 309 23.84 -4.20 5.43
CA SER A 309 23.99 -2.95 4.72
C SER A 309 23.92 -3.12 3.21
N GLU A 310 24.57 -4.16 2.69
CA GLU A 310 24.53 -4.54 1.27
C GLU A 310 23.13 -5.05 0.90
N VAL A 311 22.55 -5.93 1.72
CA VAL A 311 21.18 -6.45 1.54
C VAL A 311 20.17 -5.31 1.43
N PHE A 312 20.23 -4.31 2.31
CA PHE A 312 19.30 -3.18 2.27
C PHE A 312 19.43 -2.36 0.99
N GLU A 313 20.64 -2.09 0.51
CA GLU A 313 20.82 -1.36 -0.76
C GLU A 313 20.35 -2.18 -1.96
N MET A 314 20.64 -3.48 -1.99
CA MET A 314 20.14 -4.38 -3.03
C MET A 314 18.62 -4.44 -3.05
N VAL A 315 17.98 -4.49 -1.87
CA VAL A 315 16.52 -4.44 -1.74
C VAL A 315 15.95 -3.16 -2.33
N LYS A 316 16.50 -2.00 -1.96
CA LYS A 316 16.03 -0.73 -2.52
C LYS A 316 16.21 -0.63 -4.03
N GLU A 317 17.37 -1.04 -4.54
CA GLU A 317 17.66 -0.93 -5.98
C GLU A 317 16.78 -1.89 -6.79
N ASN A 318 16.58 -3.14 -6.33
CA ASN A 318 15.67 -4.07 -6.98
C ASN A 318 14.22 -3.57 -6.96
N TYR A 319 13.78 -2.98 -5.84
CA TYR A 319 12.45 -2.37 -5.77
C TYR A 319 12.33 -1.18 -6.72
N ARG A 320 13.36 -0.33 -6.84
CA ARG A 320 13.40 0.77 -7.80
C ARG A 320 13.27 0.27 -9.23
N VAL A 321 14.01 -0.78 -9.60
CA VAL A 321 13.92 -1.42 -10.92
C VAL A 321 12.53 -2.03 -11.14
N TYR A 322 11.94 -2.67 -10.14
CA TYR A 322 10.59 -3.22 -10.20
C TYR A 322 9.54 -2.13 -10.47
N ILE A 323 9.61 -1.01 -9.76
CA ILE A 323 8.73 0.14 -9.98
C ILE A 323 8.96 0.74 -11.38
N GLN A 324 10.21 0.91 -11.82
CA GLN A 324 10.52 1.41 -13.15
C GLN A 324 9.98 0.51 -14.27
N LYS A 325 10.13 -0.82 -14.15
CA LYS A 325 9.55 -1.79 -15.10
C LYS A 325 8.04 -1.72 -15.12
N SER A 326 7.41 -1.61 -13.94
CA SER A 326 5.95 -1.51 -13.82
C SER A 326 5.43 -0.22 -14.48
N VAL A 327 6.09 0.92 -14.23
CA VAL A 327 5.76 2.20 -14.88
C VAL A 327 5.99 2.13 -16.39
N LYS A 328 7.10 1.52 -16.84
CA LYS A 328 7.37 1.34 -18.27
C LYS A 328 6.31 0.47 -18.93
N SER A 329 5.93 -0.66 -18.32
CA SER A 329 4.86 -1.53 -18.83
C SER A 329 3.55 -0.76 -18.98
N TYR A 330 3.17 0.01 -17.96
CA TYR A 330 2.01 0.88 -18.01
C TYR A 330 2.07 1.91 -19.14
N LEU A 331 3.23 2.55 -19.34
CA LEU A 331 3.43 3.52 -20.43
C LEU A 331 3.44 2.86 -21.82
N ASP A 332 4.01 1.66 -21.94
CA ASP A 332 4.08 0.91 -23.19
C ASP A 332 2.68 0.40 -23.58
N GLU A 333 1.91 -0.16 -22.64
CA GLU A 333 0.50 -0.52 -22.86
C GLU A 333 -0.32 0.69 -23.26
N ARG A 334 -0.14 1.82 -22.57
CA ARG A 334 -0.79 3.08 -22.92
C ARG A 334 -0.44 3.52 -24.35
N LYS A 335 0.83 3.46 -24.74
CA LYS A 335 1.27 3.83 -26.09
C LYS A 335 0.67 2.92 -27.16
N GLN A 336 0.58 1.62 -26.89
CA GLN A 336 -0.07 0.67 -27.81
C GLN A 336 -1.54 1.05 -28.05
N VAL A 337 -2.27 1.47 -27.00
CA VAL A 337 -3.65 1.95 -27.15
C VAL A 337 -3.71 3.23 -28.00
N GLU A 338 -2.82 4.20 -27.76
CA GLU A 338 -2.75 5.44 -28.54
C GLU A 338 -2.45 5.16 -30.04
N ASP A 339 -1.47 4.31 -30.32
CA ASP A 339 -1.09 3.93 -31.69
C ASP A 339 -2.21 3.15 -32.39
N PHE A 340 -2.94 2.30 -31.66
CA PHE A 340 -4.06 1.54 -32.19
C PHE A 340 -5.25 2.42 -32.56
N ILE A 341 -5.63 3.37 -31.69
CA ILE A 341 -6.70 4.35 -31.97
C ILE A 341 -6.34 5.18 -33.20
N ARG A 342 -5.09 5.67 -33.26
CA ARG A 342 -4.58 6.46 -34.40
C ARG A 342 -4.60 5.67 -35.70
N THR A 343 -4.13 4.42 -35.67
CA THR A 343 -4.10 3.53 -36.84
C THR A 343 -5.51 3.24 -37.34
N THR A 344 -6.43 2.93 -36.42
CA THR A 344 -7.84 2.70 -36.74
C THR A 344 -8.44 3.95 -37.39
N SER A 345 -8.27 5.13 -36.79
CA SER A 345 -8.76 6.39 -37.36
C SER A 345 -8.19 6.69 -38.76
N ASN A 346 -6.91 6.40 -38.98
CA ASN A 346 -6.26 6.59 -40.29
C ASN A 346 -6.82 5.63 -41.36
N GLU A 347 -7.05 4.36 -41.00
CA GLU A 347 -7.63 3.38 -41.92
C GLU A 347 -9.05 3.78 -42.34
N ILE A 348 -9.85 4.25 -41.38
CA ILE A 348 -11.19 4.80 -41.63
C ILE A 348 -11.10 5.98 -42.60
N SER A 349 -10.16 6.89 -42.36
CA SER A 349 -9.93 8.06 -43.21
C SER A 349 -9.55 7.66 -44.64
N LYS A 350 -8.69 6.66 -44.79
CA LYS A 350 -8.26 6.12 -46.08
C LYS A 350 -9.42 5.48 -46.84
N GLN A 351 -10.26 4.69 -46.17
CA GLN A 351 -11.44 4.08 -46.79
C GLN A 351 -12.46 5.13 -47.24
N LEU A 352 -12.70 6.17 -46.43
CA LEU A 352 -13.55 7.29 -46.80
C LEU A 352 -13.00 8.07 -48.02
N SER A 353 -11.68 8.29 -48.08
CA SER A 353 -11.02 8.91 -49.23
C SER A 353 -11.12 8.03 -50.49
N GLY A 354 -10.92 6.72 -50.37
CA GLY A 354 -11.04 5.80 -51.51
C GLY A 354 -12.45 5.77 -52.11
N LEU A 355 -13.48 5.80 -51.25
CA LEU A 355 -14.87 5.93 -51.70
C LEU A 355 -15.12 7.26 -52.42
N THR A 356 -14.55 8.35 -51.90
CA THR A 356 -14.61 9.69 -52.51
C THR A 356 -13.99 9.68 -53.91
N ASP A 357 -12.81 9.09 -54.08
CA ASP A 357 -12.13 9.01 -55.37
C ASP A 357 -12.91 8.23 -56.43
N ILE A 358 -13.54 7.11 -56.04
CA ILE A 358 -14.37 6.29 -56.94
C ILE A 358 -15.55 7.11 -57.47
N VAL A 359 -16.25 7.81 -56.58
CA VAL A 359 -17.40 8.65 -56.95
C VAL A 359 -16.96 9.78 -57.91
N THR A 360 -15.84 10.45 -57.62
CA THR A 360 -15.32 11.55 -58.44
C THR A 360 -14.88 11.08 -59.82
N LYS A 361 -14.19 9.94 -59.93
CA LYS A 361 -13.81 9.35 -61.22
C LYS A 361 -15.03 9.00 -62.07
N ASN A 362 -16.04 8.38 -61.46
CA ASN A 362 -17.28 8.06 -62.16
C ASN A 362 -17.97 9.35 -62.66
N LEU A 363 -18.03 10.41 -61.84
CA LEU A 363 -18.58 11.71 -62.22
C LEU A 363 -17.86 12.37 -63.40
N PHE A 364 -16.53 12.41 -63.41
CA PHE A 364 -15.78 12.95 -64.55
C PHE A 364 -15.94 12.08 -65.80
N GLY A 365 -16.02 10.75 -65.64
CA GLY A 365 -16.37 9.85 -66.74
C GLY A 365 -17.75 10.13 -67.33
N LEU A 366 -18.73 10.51 -66.49
CA LEU A 366 -20.06 10.94 -66.96
C LEU A 366 -19.99 12.22 -67.78
N LEU A 367 -19.32 13.25 -67.26
CA LEU A 367 -19.17 14.54 -67.96
C LEU A 367 -18.43 14.37 -69.28
N ALA A 368 -17.32 13.64 -69.30
CA ALA A 368 -16.53 13.38 -70.50
C ALA A 368 -17.38 12.65 -71.56
N THR A 369 -18.10 11.60 -71.16
CA THR A 369 -18.95 10.83 -72.08
C THR A 369 -20.10 11.67 -72.64
N ALA A 370 -20.74 12.50 -71.81
CA ALA A 370 -21.79 13.41 -72.26
C ALA A 370 -21.28 14.43 -73.28
N ILE A 371 -20.09 15.00 -73.04
CA ILE A 371 -19.43 15.93 -73.97
C ILE A 371 -19.04 15.20 -75.28
N THR A 372 -18.45 14.01 -75.20
CA THR A 372 -18.11 13.20 -76.39
C THR A 372 -19.34 12.82 -77.18
N ALA A 373 -20.45 12.46 -76.53
CA ALA A 373 -21.71 12.17 -77.20
C ALA A 373 -22.27 13.41 -77.92
N ALA A 374 -22.20 14.58 -77.29
CA ALA A 374 -22.67 15.84 -77.86
C ALA A 374 -21.82 16.33 -79.05
N ILE A 375 -20.50 16.12 -79.01
CA ILE A 375 -19.57 16.62 -80.04
C ILE A 375 -19.33 15.58 -81.16
N GLY A 376 -19.20 14.29 -80.80
CA GLY A 376 -18.71 13.24 -81.68
C GLY A 376 -19.75 12.63 -82.62
N PHE A 377 -21.05 12.78 -82.33
CA PHE A 377 -22.14 12.18 -83.13
C PHE A 377 -22.92 13.19 -83.98
N ASN A 378 -22.26 14.23 -84.51
CA ASN A 378 -22.87 15.20 -85.42
C ASN A 378 -23.11 14.68 -86.87
N LYS A 379 -23.11 13.36 -87.10
CA LYS A 379 -23.44 12.77 -88.40
C LYS A 379 -24.95 12.46 -88.48
N PRO A 380 -25.65 12.76 -89.59
CA PRO A 380 -27.10 12.61 -89.72
C PRO A 380 -27.60 11.19 -89.38
N ASP A 381 -26.87 10.16 -89.81
CA ASP A 381 -27.30 8.76 -89.73
C ASP A 381 -27.36 8.21 -88.30
N ASN A 382 -26.63 8.83 -87.37
CA ASN A 382 -26.54 8.36 -85.99
C ASN A 382 -27.44 9.13 -85.01
N GLN A 383 -28.11 10.20 -85.46
CA GLN A 383 -28.89 11.08 -84.59
C GLN A 383 -30.05 10.37 -83.88
N ALA A 384 -30.61 9.31 -84.48
CA ALA A 384 -31.70 8.53 -83.90
C ALA A 384 -31.29 7.72 -82.66
N TYR A 385 -30.00 7.33 -82.53
CA TYR A 385 -29.51 6.49 -81.44
C TYR A 385 -28.98 7.30 -80.25
N ILE A 386 -28.65 8.58 -80.44
CA ILE A 386 -28.10 9.46 -79.40
C ILE A 386 -29.04 9.57 -78.18
N PRO A 387 -30.36 9.78 -78.31
CA PRO A 387 -31.25 9.89 -77.15
C PRO A 387 -31.30 8.60 -76.32
N TRP A 388 -31.29 7.43 -76.98
CA TRP A 388 -31.30 6.14 -76.31
C TRP A 388 -30.01 5.87 -75.53
N ILE A 389 -28.86 6.21 -76.13
CA ILE A 389 -27.56 6.13 -75.44
C ILE A 389 -27.56 7.04 -74.22
N LEU A 390 -28.07 8.28 -74.34
CA LEU A 390 -28.17 9.21 -73.22
C LEU A 390 -29.11 8.69 -72.11
N TYR A 391 -30.26 8.09 -72.43
CA TYR A 391 -31.18 7.57 -71.42
C TYR A 391 -30.62 6.37 -70.66
N VAL A 392 -30.09 5.37 -71.38
CA VAL A 392 -29.47 4.18 -70.75
C VAL A 392 -28.31 4.60 -69.86
N TYR A 393 -27.49 5.54 -70.34
CA TYR A 393 -26.34 6.04 -69.59
C TYR A 393 -26.73 6.91 -68.38
N SER A 394 -27.74 7.77 -68.49
CA SER A 394 -28.27 8.55 -67.36
C SER A 394 -28.93 7.67 -66.30
N PHE A 395 -29.66 6.62 -66.72
CA PHE A 395 -30.24 5.65 -65.79
C PHE A 395 -29.15 4.88 -65.04
N PHE A 396 -28.15 4.35 -65.77
CA PHE A 396 -27.02 3.65 -65.18
C PHE A 396 -26.25 4.55 -64.21
N SER A 397 -26.03 5.81 -64.57
CA SER A 397 -25.41 6.82 -63.72
C SER A 397 -26.16 7.03 -62.40
N ILE A 398 -27.48 7.20 -62.44
CA ILE A 398 -28.29 7.43 -61.25
C ILE A 398 -28.27 6.19 -60.36
N ALA A 399 -28.44 5.00 -60.96
CA ALA A 399 -28.38 3.72 -60.25
C ALA A 399 -27.02 3.52 -59.56
N LEU A 400 -25.93 3.84 -60.25
CA LEU A 400 -24.56 3.72 -59.73
C LEU A 400 -24.29 4.71 -58.59
N THR A 401 -24.75 5.96 -58.72
CA THR A 401 -24.65 6.95 -57.63
C THR A 401 -25.43 6.50 -56.40
N ILE A 402 -26.67 6.01 -56.56
CA ILE A 402 -27.49 5.51 -55.46
C ILE A 402 -26.80 4.31 -54.81
N TYR A 403 -26.31 3.35 -55.59
CA TYR A 403 -25.60 2.18 -55.11
C TYR A 403 -24.36 2.55 -54.29
N TYR A 404 -23.45 3.37 -54.83
CA TYR A 404 -22.26 3.80 -54.09
C TYR A 404 -22.59 4.65 -52.86
N SER A 405 -23.61 5.51 -52.93
CA SER A 405 -24.05 6.31 -51.79
C SER A 405 -24.58 5.42 -50.65
N THR A 406 -25.37 4.40 -50.97
CA THR A 406 -25.88 3.45 -49.98
C THR A 406 -24.76 2.59 -49.37
N LEU A 407 -23.87 2.05 -50.21
CA LEU A 407 -22.72 1.27 -49.78
C LEU A 407 -21.76 2.08 -48.89
N ALA A 408 -21.49 3.33 -49.27
CA ALA A 408 -20.63 4.22 -48.50
C ALA A 408 -21.25 4.58 -47.14
N ASN A 409 -22.57 4.77 -47.06
CA ASN A 409 -23.25 5.04 -45.80
C ASN A 409 -23.33 3.79 -44.90
N ALA A 410 -23.51 2.60 -45.48
CA ALA A 410 -23.51 1.32 -44.75
C ALA A 410 -22.11 1.01 -44.16
N ASN A 411 -21.06 1.11 -44.98
CA ASN A 411 -19.68 0.92 -44.53
C ASN A 411 -19.29 1.93 -43.45
N LYS A 412 -19.65 3.20 -43.63
CA LYS A 412 -19.44 4.23 -42.61
C LYS A 412 -20.09 3.86 -41.28
N LYS A 413 -21.35 3.40 -41.28
CA LYS A 413 -22.07 3.04 -40.05
C LYS A 413 -21.38 1.89 -39.32
N ALA A 414 -21.05 0.81 -40.03
CA ALA A 414 -20.36 -0.34 -39.45
C ALA A 414 -18.99 0.05 -38.86
N ILE A 415 -18.27 0.93 -39.54
CA ILE A 415 -16.97 1.43 -39.12
C ILE A 415 -17.05 2.30 -37.86
N ILE A 416 -18.00 3.23 -37.80
CA ILE A 416 -18.21 4.10 -36.63
C ILE A 416 -18.65 3.26 -35.43
N GLU A 417 -19.52 2.27 -35.62
CA GLU A 417 -19.98 1.40 -34.56
C GLU A 417 -18.83 0.57 -33.94
N VAL A 418 -17.93 0.03 -34.77
CA VAL A 418 -16.72 -0.67 -34.30
C VAL A 418 -15.79 0.28 -33.54
N TYR A 419 -15.65 1.52 -34.00
CA TYR A 419 -14.84 2.53 -33.34
C TYR A 419 -15.42 2.92 -31.97
N GLU A 420 -16.70 3.29 -31.90
CA GLU A 420 -17.39 3.70 -30.67
C GLU A 420 -17.38 2.58 -29.63
N LYS A 421 -17.68 1.34 -30.04
CA LYS A 421 -17.64 0.17 -29.15
C LYS A 421 -16.26 -0.02 -28.52
N ARG A 422 -15.20 0.12 -29.33
CA ARG A 422 -13.82 -0.05 -28.84
C ARG A 422 -13.39 1.09 -27.94
N VAL A 423 -13.69 2.34 -28.29
CA VAL A 423 -13.44 3.49 -27.42
C VAL A 423 -14.13 3.31 -26.07
N ALA A 424 -15.38 2.82 -26.07
CA ALA A 424 -16.13 2.55 -24.84
C ALA A 424 -15.49 1.44 -23.99
N ASP A 425 -14.98 0.37 -24.60
CA ASP A 425 -14.28 -0.69 -23.87
C ASP A 425 -12.96 -0.18 -23.24
N TYR A 426 -12.25 0.74 -23.90
CA TYR A 426 -11.04 1.35 -23.34
C TYR A 426 -11.30 2.43 -22.29
N LYS A 427 -12.41 3.18 -22.37
CA LYS A 427 -12.85 4.13 -21.33
C LYS A 427 -13.12 3.46 -19.98
N LYS A 428 -13.39 2.15 -19.96
CA LYS A 428 -13.56 1.38 -18.71
C LYS A 428 -12.24 1.10 -17.99
N ILE A 429 -11.11 1.18 -18.68
CA ILE A 429 -9.78 0.78 -18.17
C ILE A 429 -8.91 2.01 -17.88
N PHE A 430 -9.13 3.13 -18.56
CA PHE A 430 -8.31 4.34 -18.45
C PHE A 430 -9.18 5.60 -18.21
N LEU A 431 -8.63 6.60 -17.50
CA LEU A 431 -9.31 7.88 -17.18
C LEU A 431 -9.91 8.56 -18.42
N GLU A 432 -11.23 8.82 -18.37
CA GLU A 432 -12.08 9.25 -19.51
C GLU A 432 -11.60 10.54 -20.20
N ASP A 433 -11.10 11.52 -19.43
CA ASP A 433 -10.82 12.90 -19.88
C ASP A 433 -9.63 13.02 -20.88
N ARG A 434 -8.87 11.95 -21.08
CA ARG A 434 -7.69 11.93 -21.97
C ARG A 434 -7.91 11.13 -23.24
N ILE A 435 -8.81 10.14 -23.23
CA ILE A 435 -9.21 9.43 -24.44
C ILE A 435 -9.83 10.41 -25.43
N ASP A 436 -10.65 11.34 -24.95
CA ASP A 436 -11.27 12.38 -25.79
C ASP A 436 -10.25 13.35 -26.42
N LYS A 437 -9.08 13.54 -25.79
CA LYS A 437 -7.96 14.31 -26.37
C LYS A 437 -7.17 13.53 -27.43
N ILE A 438 -7.08 12.20 -27.30
CA ILE A 438 -6.35 11.31 -28.22
C ILE A 438 -7.22 10.99 -29.45
N THR A 439 -8.50 10.74 -29.25
CA THR A 439 -9.49 10.55 -30.32
C THR A 439 -9.71 11.86 -31.09
N GLY A 440 -9.81 12.98 -30.35
CA GLY A 440 -10.09 14.31 -30.88
C GLY A 440 -11.35 14.35 -31.76
N ASN A 441 -11.54 15.45 -32.50
CA ASN A 441 -12.64 15.57 -33.46
C ASN A 441 -12.27 14.98 -34.83
N SER A 442 -11.30 14.06 -34.89
CA SER A 442 -10.74 13.55 -36.15
C SER A 442 -11.79 12.78 -36.97
N ILE A 443 -12.47 11.82 -36.34
CA ILE A 443 -13.55 11.05 -36.96
C ILE A 443 -14.80 11.91 -37.17
N GLU A 444 -15.13 12.84 -36.27
CA GLU A 444 -16.26 13.74 -36.44
C GLU A 444 -16.05 14.70 -37.64
N LYS A 445 -14.85 15.27 -37.77
CA LYS A 445 -14.45 16.13 -38.89
C LYS A 445 -14.44 15.35 -40.20
N GLN A 446 -13.88 14.14 -40.23
CA GLN A 446 -13.93 13.24 -41.38
C GLN A 446 -15.36 12.88 -41.77
N THR A 447 -16.22 12.59 -40.78
CA THR A 447 -17.65 12.29 -40.98
C THR A 447 -18.41 13.48 -41.55
N LYS A 448 -18.08 14.69 -41.12
CA LYS A 448 -18.65 15.94 -41.62
C LYS A 448 -18.17 16.25 -43.05
N ILE A 449 -16.89 16.03 -43.34
CA ILE A 449 -16.33 16.15 -44.69
C ILE A 449 -17.00 15.14 -45.62
N PHE A 450 -17.12 13.88 -45.22
CA PHE A 450 -17.79 12.84 -46.00
C PHE A 450 -19.25 13.19 -46.27
N ARG A 451 -20.02 13.65 -45.28
CA ARG A 451 -21.44 14.04 -45.48
C ARG A 451 -21.55 15.21 -46.47
N ARG A 452 -20.72 16.24 -46.30
CA ARG A 452 -20.70 17.40 -47.18
C ARG A 452 -20.32 16.99 -48.60
N TYR A 453 -19.30 16.13 -48.75
CA TYR A 453 -18.83 15.68 -50.04
C TYR A 453 -19.84 14.77 -50.75
N LEU A 454 -20.42 13.80 -50.04
CA LEU A 454 -21.47 12.93 -50.56
C LEU A 454 -22.69 13.74 -51.03
N HIS A 455 -23.07 14.78 -50.30
CA HIS A 455 -24.12 15.70 -50.74
C HIS A 455 -23.70 16.49 -52.01
N TRP A 456 -22.46 16.99 -52.06
CA TRP A 456 -21.91 17.71 -53.20
C TRP A 456 -21.55 16.84 -54.41
N THR A 457 -21.54 15.51 -54.29
CA THR A 457 -21.35 14.60 -55.43
C THR A 457 -22.67 14.03 -55.91
N VAL A 458 -23.55 13.62 -55.00
CA VAL A 458 -24.83 13.00 -55.35
C VAL A 458 -25.74 14.00 -56.07
N TRP A 459 -25.95 15.20 -55.52
CA TRP A 459 -26.88 16.16 -56.12
C TRP A 459 -26.45 16.68 -57.50
N PRO A 460 -25.18 17.06 -57.73
CA PRO A 460 -24.73 17.43 -59.06
C PRO A 460 -24.76 16.25 -60.04
N SER A 461 -24.46 15.02 -59.60
CA SER A 461 -24.58 13.85 -60.48
C SER A 461 -26.00 13.67 -60.99
N ILE A 462 -26.99 13.74 -60.09
CA ILE A 462 -28.40 13.65 -60.43
C ILE A 462 -28.80 14.82 -61.34
N GLY A 463 -28.33 16.04 -61.04
CA GLY A 463 -28.55 17.22 -61.87
C GLY A 463 -28.00 17.05 -63.30
N ILE A 464 -26.77 16.55 -63.45
CA ILE A 464 -26.15 16.30 -64.76
C ILE A 464 -26.91 15.21 -65.51
N SER A 465 -27.31 14.13 -64.84
CA SER A 465 -28.12 13.05 -65.43
C SER A 465 -29.48 13.56 -65.90
N LEU A 466 -30.12 14.46 -65.14
CA LEU A 466 -31.38 15.11 -65.52
C LEU A 466 -31.21 16.05 -66.72
N ILE A 467 -30.13 16.84 -66.75
CA ILE A 467 -29.81 17.72 -67.88
C ILE A 467 -29.58 16.90 -69.16
N THR A 468 -28.87 15.77 -69.07
CA THR A 468 -28.66 14.86 -70.22
C THR A 468 -29.97 14.23 -70.71
N ILE A 469 -30.88 13.86 -69.80
CA ILE A 469 -32.22 13.38 -70.17
C ILE A 469 -33.01 14.48 -70.89
N ILE A 470 -33.00 15.71 -70.37
CA ILE A 470 -33.67 16.87 -71.00
C ILE A 470 -33.09 17.16 -72.38
N PHE A 471 -31.77 17.06 -72.54
CA PHE A 471 -31.09 17.22 -73.82
C PHE A 471 -31.49 16.12 -74.81
N GLY A 472 -31.53 14.86 -74.38
CA GLY A 472 -32.05 13.75 -75.18
C GLY A 472 -33.51 13.97 -75.63
N LEU A 473 -34.37 14.47 -74.72
CA LEU A 473 -35.76 14.83 -75.05
C LEU A 473 -35.87 16.00 -76.04
N LYS A 474 -34.93 16.96 -76.02
CA LYS A 474 -34.85 18.04 -77.02
C LYS A 474 -34.47 17.49 -78.39
N LEU A 475 -33.46 16.63 -78.45
CA LEU A 475 -33.03 15.97 -79.69
C LEU A 475 -34.15 15.12 -80.30
N HIS A 476 -34.94 14.45 -79.47
CA HIS A 476 -36.06 13.62 -79.92
C HIS A 476 -37.32 14.43 -80.32
N GLY A 477 -37.31 15.77 -80.17
CA GLY A 477 -38.45 16.64 -80.49
C GLY A 477 -39.65 16.53 -79.53
N VAL A 478 -39.57 15.67 -78.52
CA VAL A 478 -40.66 15.33 -77.59
C VAL A 478 -41.05 16.50 -76.68
N ILE A 479 -40.14 17.44 -76.40
CA ILE A 479 -40.44 18.60 -75.55
C ILE A 479 -41.57 19.47 -76.09
N ARG A 480 -41.73 19.56 -77.42
CA ARG A 480 -42.84 20.31 -78.03
C ARG A 480 -44.20 19.62 -77.77
N ILE A 481 -44.20 18.28 -77.74
CA ILE A 481 -45.38 17.45 -77.46
C ILE A 481 -45.71 17.47 -75.96
N LEU A 482 -44.72 17.30 -75.10
CA LEU A 482 -44.90 17.29 -73.64
C LEU A 482 -45.40 18.66 -73.13
N TYR A 483 -44.85 19.76 -73.66
CA TYR A 483 -45.32 21.10 -73.33
C TYR A 483 -46.77 21.32 -73.76
N SER A 484 -47.19 20.78 -74.92
CA SER A 484 -48.58 20.83 -75.37
C SER A 484 -49.53 20.03 -74.46
N HIS A 485 -49.10 18.87 -73.95
CA HIS A 485 -49.90 18.06 -73.03
C HIS A 485 -49.95 18.62 -71.62
N ILE A 486 -48.86 19.21 -71.10
CA ILE A 486 -48.86 19.92 -69.82
C ILE A 486 -49.76 21.15 -69.91
N TRP A 487 -49.70 21.91 -71.01
CA TRP A 487 -50.62 23.02 -71.27
C TRP A 487 -52.06 22.50 -71.26
N GLN A 488 -52.39 21.46 -72.04
CA GLN A 488 -53.73 20.85 -72.05
C GLN A 488 -54.22 20.40 -70.67
N LEU A 489 -53.34 19.83 -69.84
CA LEU A 489 -53.64 19.45 -68.45
C LEU A 489 -53.94 20.68 -67.57
N VAL A 490 -53.15 21.75 -67.71
CA VAL A 490 -53.40 23.02 -67.00
C VAL A 490 -54.73 23.64 -67.44
N ASN A 491 -55.05 23.59 -68.74
CA ASN A 491 -56.34 24.06 -69.27
C ASN A 491 -57.53 23.24 -68.74
N TRP A 492 -57.37 21.92 -68.69
CA TRP A 492 -58.37 21.00 -68.15
C TRP A 492 -58.62 21.27 -66.66
N ILE A 493 -57.56 21.48 -65.87
CA ILE A 493 -57.66 21.85 -64.45
C ILE A 493 -58.34 23.21 -64.28
N ILE A 494 -58.01 24.22 -65.11
CA ILE A 494 -58.66 25.54 -65.06
C ILE A 494 -60.16 25.42 -65.37
N SER A 495 -60.55 24.62 -66.37
CA SER A 495 -61.96 24.37 -66.72
C SER A 495 -62.75 23.55 -65.70
N LEU A 496 -62.06 22.88 -64.77
CA LEU A 496 -62.68 22.13 -63.67
C LEU A 496 -62.94 23.01 -62.45
N VAL A 497 -62.30 24.19 -62.39
CA VAL A 497 -62.33 25.12 -61.26
C VAL A 497 -63.21 26.35 -61.56
N THR A 498 -63.43 26.69 -62.82
CA THR A 498 -64.45 27.65 -63.30
C THR A 498 -65.73 26.92 -63.70
#